data_AF-A0A836QR88-F1
#
_entry.id   AF-A0A836QR88-F1
#
_cell.length_a   1.000
_cell.length_b   1.000
_cell.length_c   1.000
_cell.angle_alpha   90.00
_cell.angle_beta   90.00
_cell.angle_gamma   90.00
#
_symmetry.space_group_name_H-M   'P 1'
#
loop_
_entity.id
_entity.type
_entity.pdbx_description
1 polymer ?
#
loop_
_entity_poly.entity_id
_entity_poly.type
_entity_poly.pdbx_seq_one_letter_code
_entity_poly.pdbx_strand_id
1 'polypeptide(L)'
;MVVGLVSYIIWSFRRSRKDEQLSAANSEPAEELEEKPLSLGKAVLYTAFGIGGIVLGAYVLLEGSVQLAREFGVSDVVIGLTIIAIGTSLPELAASVMAAIRGHPGLAIGNVMGSNLFNMFGITGISAAISEMRMGALLQVPAQMVRFDLWVMFGSTMLICVILLRGWRIARLGGLAMMALYALYITVLF
;
A
#
# COMPACT_ATOMS: atom_id res chain seq x y z
N MET A 1 0.76 -18.71 -1.69
CA MET A 1 0.79 -17.23 -1.76
C MET A 1 2.17 -16.68 -1.41
N VAL A 2 2.73 -16.99 -0.24
CA VAL A 2 4.06 -16.51 0.20
C VAL A 2 5.20 -16.86 -0.78
N VAL A 3 5.26 -18.09 -1.28
CA VAL A 3 6.25 -18.49 -2.32
C VAL A 3 6.12 -17.63 -3.58
N GLY A 4 4.89 -17.29 -3.97
CA GLY A 4 4.62 -16.42 -5.12
C GLY A 4 5.15 -15.00 -4.90
N LEU A 5 4.94 -14.44 -3.69
CA LEU A 5 5.49 -13.12 -3.31
C LEU A 5 7.02 -13.12 -3.37
N VAL A 6 7.66 -14.12 -2.76
CA VAL A 6 9.13 -14.24 -2.77
C VAL A 6 9.66 -14.35 -4.19
N SER A 7 9.01 -15.17 -5.02
CA SER A 7 9.35 -15.35 -6.43
C SER A 7 9.22 -14.04 -7.23
N TYR A 8 8.13 -13.30 -7.00
CA TYR A 8 7.89 -11.99 -7.61
C TYR A 8 8.95 -10.96 -7.19
N ILE A 9 9.30 -10.88 -5.90
CA ILE A 9 10.33 -9.97 -5.39
C ILE A 9 11.67 -10.31 -6.04
N ILE A 10 12.07 -11.58 -6.06
CA ILE A 10 13.34 -12.01 -6.68
C ILE A 10 13.37 -11.66 -8.17
N TRP A 11 12.28 -11.94 -8.90
CA TRP A 11 12.17 -11.61 -10.32
C TRP A 11 12.24 -10.10 -10.56
N SER A 12 11.51 -9.31 -9.76
CA SER A 12 11.49 -7.85 -9.82
C SER A 12 12.87 -7.24 -9.58
N PHE A 13 13.59 -7.70 -8.55
CA PHE A 13 14.96 -7.24 -8.27
C PHE A 13 15.92 -7.56 -9.43
N ARG A 14 15.82 -8.77 -9.99
CA ARG A 14 16.65 -9.19 -11.13
C ARG A 14 16.35 -8.39 -12.40
N ARG A 15 15.09 -8.01 -12.60
CA ARG A 15 14.66 -7.19 -13.74
C ARG A 15 15.09 -5.73 -13.57
N SER A 16 14.87 -5.14 -12.39
CA SER A 16 15.28 -3.76 -12.09
C SER A 16 16.77 -3.54 -12.33
N ARG A 17 17.61 -4.49 -11.89
CA ARG A 17 19.06 -4.43 -12.09
C ARG A 17 19.48 -4.49 -13.56
N LYS A 18 18.71 -5.17 -14.42
CA LYS A 18 18.93 -5.19 -15.86
C LYS A 18 18.45 -3.91 -16.53
N ASP A 19 17.28 -3.40 -16.14
CA ASP A 19 16.71 -2.16 -16.68
C ASP A 19 17.58 -0.93 -16.30
N GLU A 20 18.13 -0.89 -15.09
CA GLU A 20 19.08 0.16 -14.64
C GLU A 20 20.37 0.16 -15.47
N GLN A 21 20.93 -1.02 -15.74
CA GLN A 21 22.10 -1.17 -16.63
C GLN A 21 21.80 -0.77 -18.08
N LEU A 22 20.58 -1.03 -18.56
CA LEU A 22 20.14 -0.68 -19.90
C LEU A 22 19.86 0.82 -20.03
N SER A 23 19.34 1.46 -18.97
CA SER A 23 19.07 2.90 -18.94
C SER A 23 20.35 3.71 -18.84
N ALA A 24 21.34 3.26 -18.06
CA ALA A 24 22.67 3.87 -17.98
C ALA A 24 23.48 3.74 -19.28
N ALA A 25 23.20 2.73 -20.10
CA ALA A 25 23.86 2.54 -21.40
C ALA A 25 23.28 3.41 -22.52
N ASN A 26 22.08 4.00 -22.33
CA ASN A 26 21.32 4.71 -23.38
C ASN A 26 21.04 6.20 -23.07
N SER A 27 21.44 6.72 -21.91
CA SER A 27 21.19 8.11 -21.53
C SER A 27 22.23 9.07 -22.10
N GLU A 28 21.78 10.03 -22.92
CA GLU A 28 22.48 11.32 -23.08
C GLU A 28 22.60 12.00 -21.71
N PRO A 29 23.69 12.77 -21.45
CA PRO A 29 23.93 13.37 -20.15
C PRO A 29 22.84 14.41 -19.87
N ALA A 30 21.82 14.00 -19.11
CA ALA A 30 20.91 14.94 -18.47
C ALA A 30 21.74 15.77 -17.49
N GLU A 31 21.50 17.08 -17.43
CA GLU A 31 21.97 17.95 -16.34
C GLU A 31 21.43 17.39 -15.01
N GLU A 32 22.21 16.51 -14.40
CA GLU A 32 22.01 16.09 -13.03
C GLU A 32 22.26 17.32 -12.16
N LEU A 33 21.18 17.85 -11.57
CA LEU A 33 21.28 18.74 -10.43
C LEU A 33 22.25 18.06 -9.45
N GLU A 34 23.32 18.77 -9.09
CA GLU A 34 24.41 18.30 -8.25
C GLU A 34 23.90 18.05 -6.82
N GLU A 35 23.12 16.98 -6.63
CA GLU A 35 22.66 16.52 -5.33
C GLU A 35 23.86 15.89 -4.64
N LYS A 36 24.52 16.67 -3.78
CA LYS A 36 25.64 16.21 -2.96
C LYS A 36 25.23 14.91 -2.24
N PRO A 37 25.85 13.75 -2.56
CA PRO A 37 25.40 12.49 -2.03
C PRO A 37 25.55 12.51 -0.51
N LEU A 38 24.45 12.31 0.19
CA LEU A 38 24.48 12.14 1.64
C LEU A 38 25.40 10.96 1.97
N SER A 39 26.27 11.14 2.95
CA SER A 39 27.02 10.02 3.52
C SER A 39 26.04 8.90 3.89
N LEU A 40 26.37 7.67 3.53
CA LEU A 40 25.51 6.48 3.74
C LEU A 40 24.97 6.40 5.18
N GLY A 41 25.79 6.78 6.18
CA GLY A 41 25.36 6.84 7.57
C GLY A 41 24.23 7.85 7.83
N LYS A 42 24.29 9.04 7.22
CA LYS A 42 23.23 10.05 7.33
C LYS A 42 21.96 9.62 6.61
N ALA A 43 22.09 9.01 5.43
CA ALA A 43 20.95 8.49 4.67
C ALA A 43 20.21 7.39 5.44
N VAL A 44 20.94 6.43 6.00
CA VAL A 44 20.38 5.37 6.85
C VAL A 44 19.72 5.96 8.10
N LEU A 45 20.38 6.91 8.76
CA LEU A 45 19.85 7.56 9.96
C LEU A 45 18.52 8.28 9.69
N TYR A 46 18.46 9.11 8.64
CA TYR A 46 17.23 9.82 8.29
C TYR A 46 16.11 8.87 7.85
N THR A 47 16.46 7.80 7.14
CA THR A 47 15.49 6.77 6.75
C THR A 47 14.93 6.04 7.96
N ALA A 48 15.79 5.60 8.88
CA ALA A 48 15.36 4.92 10.11
C ALA A 48 14.51 5.83 10.99
N PHE A 49 14.91 7.09 11.15
CA PHE A 49 14.14 8.08 11.92
C PHE A 49 12.78 8.37 11.27
N GLY A 50 12.73 8.53 9.94
CA GLY A 50 11.50 8.74 9.20
C GLY A 50 10.53 7.56 9.32
N ILE A 51 11.03 6.33 9.15
CA ILE A 51 10.23 5.11 9.34
C ILE A 51 9.71 5.05 10.77
N GLY A 52 10.57 5.26 11.76
CA GLY A 52 10.20 5.25 13.18
C GLY A 52 9.11 6.28 13.50
N GLY A 53 9.26 7.51 13.00
CA GLY A 53 8.29 8.59 13.20
C GLY A 53 6.92 8.28 12.58
N ILE A 54 6.89 7.73 11.35
CA ILE A 54 5.65 7.34 10.68
C ILE A 54 4.96 6.19 11.44
N VAL A 55 5.71 5.14 11.81
CA VAL A 55 5.16 3.97 12.51
C VAL A 55 4.62 4.36 13.88
N LEU A 56 5.39 5.14 14.65
CA LEU A 56 4.97 5.60 15.97
C LEU A 56 3.74 6.52 15.89
N GLY A 57 3.72 7.45 14.94
CA GLY A 57 2.59 8.35 14.72
C GLY A 57 1.31 7.58 14.37
N ALA A 58 1.40 6.60 13.48
CA ALA A 58 0.27 5.74 13.13
C ALA A 58 -0.20 4.88 14.31
N TYR A 59 0.73 4.34 15.11
CA TYR A 59 0.41 3.56 16.30
C TYR A 59 -0.37 4.38 17.34
N VAL A 60 0.13 5.56 17.72
CA VAL A 60 -0.51 6.44 18.70
C VAL A 60 -1.89 6.89 18.22
N LEU A 61 -2.01 7.27 16.95
CA LEU A 61 -3.28 7.67 16.36
C LEU A 61 -4.30 6.52 16.36
N LEU A 62 -3.86 5.31 15.98
CA LEU A 62 -4.72 4.13 15.94
C LEU A 62 -5.22 3.78 17.34
N GLU A 63 -4.31 3.69 18.31
CA GLU A 63 -4.65 3.33 19.68
C GLU A 63 -5.61 4.35 20.33
N GLY A 64 -5.34 5.64 20.18
CA GLY A 64 -6.24 6.69 20.66
C GLY A 64 -7.62 6.68 19.98
N SER A 65 -7.67 6.44 18.67
CA SER A 65 -8.93 6.36 17.93
C SER A 65 -9.77 5.15 18.33
N VAL A 66 -9.14 3.99 18.56
CA VAL A 66 -9.81 2.76 19.03
C VAL A 66 -10.38 2.96 20.44
N GLN A 67 -9.62 3.57 21.35
CA GLN A 67 -10.09 3.86 22.72
C GLN A 67 -11.31 4.78 22.69
N LEU A 68 -11.24 5.89 21.96
CA LEU A 68 -12.38 6.81 21.80
C LEU A 68 -13.59 6.09 21.22
N ALA A 69 -13.44 5.32 20.13
CA ALA A 69 -14.56 4.63 19.51
C ALA A 69 -15.26 3.66 20.48
N ARG A 70 -14.49 2.97 21.34
CA ARG A 70 -15.06 2.10 22.39
C ARG A 70 -15.81 2.89 23.45
N GLU A 71 -15.28 4.03 23.88
CA GLU A 71 -15.96 4.93 24.82
C GLU A 71 -17.29 5.47 24.25
N PHE A 72 -17.34 5.70 22.94
CA PHE A 72 -18.56 6.08 22.22
C PHE A 72 -19.52 4.89 21.93
N GLY A 73 -19.21 3.68 22.40
CA GLY A 73 -20.07 2.51 22.24
C GLY A 73 -20.04 1.89 20.84
N VAL A 74 -19.04 2.19 20.01
CA VAL A 74 -18.86 1.57 18.70
C VAL A 74 -18.42 0.12 18.85
N SER A 75 -19.07 -0.80 18.13
CA SER A 75 -18.73 -2.23 18.20
C SER A 75 -17.32 -2.53 17.68
N ASP A 76 -16.65 -3.54 18.25
CA ASP A 76 -15.32 -3.98 17.81
C ASP A 76 -15.28 -4.38 16.32
N VAL A 77 -16.40 -4.87 15.79
CA VAL A 77 -16.52 -5.21 14.36
C VAL A 77 -16.41 -3.95 13.48
N VAL A 78 -17.13 -2.89 13.83
CA VAL A 78 -17.07 -1.61 13.09
C VAL A 78 -15.69 -0.97 13.24
N ILE A 79 -15.10 -1.01 14.44
CA ILE A 79 -13.73 -0.52 14.68
C ILE A 79 -12.71 -1.26 13.79
N GLY A 80 -12.82 -2.59 13.72
CA GLY A 80 -11.96 -3.43 12.89
C GLY A 80 -12.10 -3.13 11.40
N LEU A 81 -13.33 -2.95 10.92
CA LEU A 81 -13.61 -2.66 9.50
C LEU A 81 -13.27 -1.23 9.08
N THR A 82 -13.16 -0.28 10.03
CA THR A 82 -12.94 1.14 9.71
C THR A 82 -11.60 1.66 10.25
N ILE A 83 -11.51 1.89 11.56
CA ILE A 83 -10.40 2.57 12.22
C ILE A 83 -9.11 1.77 12.04
N ILE A 84 -9.15 0.45 12.24
CA ILE A 84 -7.98 -0.42 12.09
C ILE A 84 -7.57 -0.53 10.62
N ALA A 85 -8.55 -0.71 9.73
CA ALA A 85 -8.31 -0.78 8.28
C ALA A 85 -7.66 0.51 7.73
N ILE A 86 -8.18 1.68 8.12
CA ILE A 86 -7.62 2.97 7.72
C ILE A 86 -6.26 3.20 8.40
N GLY A 87 -6.18 2.98 9.72
CA GLY A 87 -5.01 3.31 10.52
C GLY A 87 -3.75 2.54 10.11
N THR A 88 -3.89 1.29 9.68
CA THR A 88 -2.79 0.49 9.13
C THR A 88 -2.29 0.99 7.77
N SER A 89 -3.16 1.66 6.99
CA SER A 89 -2.83 2.23 5.68
C SER A 89 -2.29 3.67 5.75
N LEU A 90 -2.35 4.32 6.93
CA LEU A 90 -1.89 5.70 7.11
C LEU A 90 -0.38 5.90 6.84
N PRO A 91 0.53 5.02 7.31
CA PRO A 91 1.95 5.10 6.96
C PRO A 91 2.20 5.15 5.46
N GLU A 92 1.49 4.28 4.73
CA GLU A 92 1.62 4.12 3.29
C GLU A 92 1.04 5.32 2.56
N LEU A 93 -0.12 5.82 3.00
CA LEU A 93 -0.72 7.03 2.49
C LEU A 93 0.21 8.24 2.68
N ALA A 94 0.78 8.41 3.87
CA ALA A 94 1.72 9.49 4.16
C ALA A 94 2.96 9.42 3.26
N ALA A 95 3.56 8.23 3.11
CA ALA A 95 4.71 8.03 2.22
C ALA A 95 4.37 8.34 0.75
N SER A 96 3.23 7.84 0.25
CA SER A 96 2.79 8.08 -1.14
C SER A 96 2.45 9.54 -1.42
N VAL A 97 1.76 10.22 -0.49
CA VAL A 97 1.43 11.65 -0.61
C VAL A 97 2.71 12.48 -0.62
N MET A 98 3.66 12.19 0.28
CA MET A 98 4.93 12.90 0.30
C MET A 98 5.75 12.69 -0.97
N ALA A 99 5.79 11.47 -1.51
CA ALA A 99 6.44 11.18 -2.79
C ALA A 99 5.78 11.95 -3.95
N ALA A 100 4.45 12.00 -3.99
CA ALA A 100 3.71 12.75 -5.00
C ALA A 100 3.97 14.27 -4.91
N ILE A 101 3.96 14.84 -3.69
CA ILE A 101 4.25 16.27 -3.45
C ILE A 101 5.68 16.63 -3.87
N ARG A 102 6.64 15.73 -3.66
CA ARG A 102 8.04 15.92 -4.06
C ARG A 102 8.29 15.69 -5.55
N GLY A 103 7.26 15.51 -6.38
CA GLY A 103 7.43 15.29 -7.81
C GLY A 103 7.93 13.90 -8.19
N HIS A 104 7.78 12.91 -7.31
CA HIS A 104 8.15 11.51 -7.53
C HIS A 104 6.90 10.60 -7.66
N PRO A 105 6.02 10.81 -8.66
CA PRO A 105 4.76 10.06 -8.79
C PRO A 105 4.98 8.55 -9.04
N GLY A 106 6.09 8.17 -9.67
CA GLY A 106 6.47 6.76 -9.85
C GLY A 106 6.69 6.04 -8.51
N LEU A 107 7.31 6.72 -7.54
CA LEU A 107 7.50 6.19 -6.19
C LEU A 107 6.17 6.08 -5.44
N ALA A 108 5.28 7.07 -5.59
CA ALA A 108 3.96 7.04 -4.99
C ALA A 108 3.10 5.86 -5.48
N ILE A 109 3.09 5.61 -6.81
CA ILE A 109 2.40 4.47 -7.42
C ILE A 109 3.04 3.15 -7.00
N GLY A 110 4.37 3.09 -7.00
CA GLY A 110 5.13 1.91 -6.58
C GLY A 110 4.82 1.49 -5.14
N ASN A 111 4.71 2.46 -4.22
CA ASN A 111 4.33 2.21 -2.84
C ASN A 111 2.91 1.60 -2.73
N VAL A 112 1.92 2.20 -3.41
CA VAL A 112 0.52 1.71 -3.39
C VAL A 112 0.38 0.31 -4.00
N MET A 113 1.03 0.06 -5.15
CA MET A 113 0.96 -1.26 -5.79
C MET A 113 1.73 -2.32 -4.97
N GLY A 114 2.88 -1.94 -4.43
CA GLY A 114 3.72 -2.81 -3.62
C GLY A 114 3.03 -3.24 -2.33
N SER A 115 2.40 -2.30 -1.60
CA SER A 115 1.71 -2.63 -0.35
C SER A 115 0.48 -3.51 -0.58
N ASN A 116 -0.31 -3.26 -1.63
CA ASN A 116 -1.43 -4.13 -2.00
C ASN A 116 -0.99 -5.57 -2.36
N LEU A 117 0.11 -5.71 -3.12
CA LEU A 117 0.69 -7.03 -3.42
C LEU A 117 1.18 -7.72 -2.14
N PHE A 118 1.86 -7.00 -1.25
CA PHE A 118 2.33 -7.54 0.02
C PHE A 118 1.18 -7.96 0.93
N ASN A 119 0.11 -7.16 1.02
CA ASN A 119 -1.06 -7.46 1.84
C ASN A 119 -1.79 -8.70 1.33
N MET A 120 -1.99 -8.81 0.01
CA MET A 120 -2.64 -9.97 -0.60
C MET A 120 -1.81 -11.24 -0.51
N PHE A 121 -0.52 -11.21 -0.87
CA PHE A 121 0.27 -12.45 -0.94
C PHE A 121 1.02 -12.77 0.34
N GLY A 122 1.50 -11.75 1.03
CA GLY A 122 2.28 -11.83 2.26
C GLY A 122 1.38 -11.97 3.46
N ILE A 123 0.63 -10.91 3.82
CA ILE A 123 -0.20 -10.90 5.04
C ILE A 123 -1.24 -12.03 4.97
N THR A 124 -2.10 -12.07 3.94
CA THR A 124 -3.11 -13.13 3.82
C THR A 124 -2.48 -14.53 3.74
N GLY A 125 -1.36 -14.68 3.03
CA GLY A 125 -0.66 -15.95 2.91
C GLY A 125 -0.10 -16.47 4.23
N ILE A 126 0.49 -15.58 5.04
CA ILE A 126 1.01 -15.90 6.37
C ILE A 126 -0.14 -16.15 7.34
N SER A 127 -1.17 -15.30 7.35
CA SER A 127 -2.36 -15.47 8.19
C SER A 127 -3.06 -16.80 7.92
N ALA A 128 -3.18 -17.21 6.65
CA ALA A 128 -3.73 -18.51 6.28
C ALA A 128 -2.88 -19.67 6.80
N ALA A 129 -1.55 -19.61 6.64
CA ALA A 129 -0.63 -20.65 7.13
C ALA A 129 -0.66 -20.77 8.67
N ILE A 130 -0.72 -19.63 9.38
CA ILE A 130 -0.83 -19.62 10.85
C ILE A 130 -2.18 -20.18 11.30
N SER A 131 -3.28 -19.83 10.62
CA SER A 131 -4.62 -20.34 10.94
C SER A 131 -4.66 -21.87 10.84
N GLU A 132 -4.16 -22.42 9.74
CA GLU A 132 -4.10 -23.86 9.51
C GLU A 132 -3.24 -24.55 10.57
N MET A 133 -2.05 -24.01 10.87
CA MET A 133 -1.10 -24.62 11.80
C MET A 133 -1.56 -24.57 13.26
N ARG A 134 -2.17 -23.47 13.70
CA ARG A 134 -2.56 -23.28 15.11
C ARG A 134 -3.99 -23.72 15.43
N MET A 135 -4.91 -23.52 14.49
CA MET A 135 -6.34 -23.76 14.71
C MET A 135 -6.83 -25.03 13.99
N GLY A 136 -6.00 -25.67 13.16
CA GLY A 136 -6.39 -26.85 12.37
C GLY A 136 -7.48 -26.56 11.34
N ALA A 137 -7.76 -25.28 11.08
CA ALA A 137 -8.84 -24.83 10.22
C ALA A 137 -8.33 -23.77 9.24
N LEU A 138 -8.85 -23.83 8.02
CA LEU A 138 -8.61 -22.83 6.99
C LEU A 138 -9.17 -21.47 7.44
N LEU A 139 -8.48 -20.40 7.04
CA LEU A 139 -8.88 -19.02 7.34
C LEU A 139 -10.33 -18.80 6.87
N GLN A 140 -11.23 -18.52 7.81
CA GLN A 140 -12.63 -18.29 7.50
C GLN A 140 -12.82 -16.90 6.89
N VAL A 141 -13.38 -16.85 5.69
CA VAL A 141 -13.70 -15.60 5.00
C VAL A 141 -15.20 -15.34 5.12
N PRO A 142 -15.64 -14.17 5.63
CA PRO A 142 -17.06 -13.83 5.71
C PRO A 142 -17.74 -13.89 4.33
N ALA A 143 -18.98 -14.40 4.29
CA ALA A 143 -19.73 -14.56 3.04
C ALA A 143 -19.97 -13.23 2.30
N GLN A 144 -20.10 -12.12 3.04
CA GLN A 144 -20.22 -10.77 2.49
C GLN A 144 -18.98 -10.39 1.66
N MET A 145 -17.79 -10.71 2.16
CA MET A 145 -16.53 -10.41 1.48
C MET A 145 -16.43 -11.12 0.13
N VAL A 146 -16.87 -12.38 0.07
CA VAL A 146 -16.86 -13.17 -1.18
C VAL A 146 -17.90 -12.69 -2.18
N ARG A 147 -19.07 -12.27 -1.71
CA ARG A 147 -20.19 -11.88 -2.58
C ARG A 147 -20.09 -10.46 -3.11
N PHE A 148 -19.42 -9.56 -2.41
CA PHE A 148 -19.37 -8.14 -2.77
C PHE A 148 -17.95 -7.58 -2.78
N ASP A 149 -17.26 -7.57 -1.64
CA ASP A 149 -15.99 -6.85 -1.47
C ASP A 149 -14.90 -7.32 -2.46
N LEU A 150 -14.79 -8.63 -2.69
CA LEU A 150 -13.84 -9.19 -3.67
C LEU A 150 -14.13 -8.73 -5.10
N TRP A 151 -15.40 -8.58 -5.48
CA TRP A 151 -15.76 -8.11 -6.81
C TRP A 151 -15.48 -6.62 -6.99
N VAL A 152 -15.69 -5.82 -5.93
CA VAL A 152 -15.30 -4.40 -5.93
C VAL A 152 -13.78 -4.25 -6.02
N MET A 153 -13.02 -5.05 -5.24
CA MET A 153 -11.56 -5.09 -5.32
C MET A 153 -11.06 -5.51 -6.70
N PHE A 154 -11.69 -6.52 -7.31
CA PHE A 154 -11.33 -6.96 -8.66
C PHE A 154 -11.62 -5.86 -9.69
N GLY A 155 -12.78 -5.22 -9.60
CA GLY A 155 -13.18 -4.12 -10.49
C GLY A 155 -12.25 -2.91 -10.37
N SER A 156 -11.90 -2.49 -9.16
CA SER A 156 -10.97 -1.38 -8.93
C SER A 156 -9.55 -1.70 -9.42
N THR A 157 -9.09 -2.94 -9.23
CA THR A 157 -7.81 -3.42 -9.77
C THR A 157 -7.80 -3.38 -11.29
N MET A 158 -8.85 -3.88 -11.94
CA MET A 158 -8.97 -3.84 -13.40
C MET A 158 -9.01 -2.40 -13.93
N LEU A 159 -9.72 -1.50 -13.25
CA LEU A 159 -9.76 -0.09 -13.61
C LEU A 159 -8.37 0.55 -13.57
N ILE A 160 -7.62 0.33 -12.50
CA ILE A 160 -6.23 0.81 -12.38
C ILE A 160 -5.35 0.16 -13.46
N CYS A 161 -5.46 -1.15 -13.70
CA CYS A 161 -4.72 -1.84 -14.76
C CYS A 161 -4.99 -1.23 -16.14
N VAL A 162 -6.25 -0.94 -16.49
CA VAL A 162 -6.60 -0.32 -17.77
C VAL A 162 -6.00 1.08 -17.89
N ILE A 163 -6.07 1.90 -16.84
CA ILE A 163 -5.48 3.25 -16.80
C ILE A 163 -3.96 3.17 -17.05
N LEU A 164 -3.28 2.25 -16.36
CA LEU A 164 -1.84 2.07 -16.48
C LEU A 164 -1.43 1.55 -17.87
N LEU A 165 -2.13 0.54 -18.40
CA LEU A 165 -1.85 -0.04 -19.72
C LEU A 165 -2.13 0.94 -20.87
N ARG A 166 -3.14 1.81 -20.72
CA ARG A 166 -3.44 2.89 -21.66
C ARG A 166 -2.47 4.07 -21.55
N GLY A 167 -1.58 4.08 -20.56
CA GLY A 167 -0.67 5.20 -20.30
C GLY A 167 -1.38 6.48 -19.86
N TRP A 168 -2.62 6.36 -19.37
CA TRP A 168 -3.40 7.52 -18.94
C TRP A 168 -2.83 8.08 -17.64
N ARG A 169 -2.52 9.37 -17.64
CA ARG A 169 -2.10 10.07 -16.43
C ARG A 169 -3.32 10.30 -15.54
N ILE A 170 -3.23 9.86 -14.28
CA ILE A 170 -4.25 10.17 -13.27
C ILE A 170 -4.13 11.66 -12.92
N ALA A 171 -4.92 12.49 -13.60
CA ALA A 171 -5.06 13.90 -13.27
C ALA A 171 -5.86 14.07 -11.96
N ARG A 172 -5.89 15.29 -11.41
CA ARG A 172 -6.65 15.61 -10.18
C ARG A 172 -8.11 15.15 -10.23
N LEU A 173 -8.75 15.29 -11.39
CA LEU A 173 -10.13 14.81 -11.64
C LEU A 173 -10.24 13.28 -11.54
N GLY A 174 -9.26 12.54 -12.07
CA GLY A 174 -9.22 11.08 -11.95
C GLY A 174 -9.04 10.65 -10.50
N GLY A 175 -8.17 11.33 -9.75
CA GLY A 175 -8.01 11.12 -8.30
C GLY A 175 -9.30 11.41 -7.52
N LEU A 176 -9.97 12.53 -7.82
CA LEU A 176 -11.25 12.88 -7.19
C LEU A 176 -12.35 11.85 -7.49
N ALA A 177 -12.41 11.37 -8.74
CA ALA A 177 -13.35 10.32 -9.12
C ALA A 177 -13.07 8.99 -8.38
N MET A 178 -11.80 8.62 -8.21
CA MET A 178 -11.41 7.45 -7.40
C MET A 178 -11.81 7.62 -5.93
N MET A 179 -11.61 8.81 -5.35
CA MET A 179 -12.06 9.10 -3.99
C MET A 179 -13.58 9.06 -3.85
N ALA A 180 -14.32 9.57 -4.83
CA ALA A 180 -15.78 9.50 -4.85
C ALA A 180 -16.29 8.05 -4.92
N LEU A 181 -15.66 7.20 -5.74
CA LEU A 181 -15.97 5.77 -5.80
C LEU A 181 -15.67 5.06 -4.48
N TYR A 182 -14.57 5.41 -3.82
CA TYR A 182 -14.25 4.88 -2.49
C TYR A 182 -15.28 5.32 -1.43
N ALA A 183 -15.67 6.59 -1.43
CA ALA A 183 -16.71 7.10 -0.54
C ALA A 183 -18.07 6.39 -0.77
N LEU A 184 -18.45 6.20 -2.04
CA LEU A 184 -19.65 5.45 -2.42
C LEU A 184 -19.60 4.00 -1.91
N TYR A 185 -18.45 3.33 -2.06
CA TYR A 185 -18.26 1.97 -1.54
C TYR A 185 -18.47 1.91 -0.02
N ILE A 186 -17.90 2.87 0.72
CA ILE A 186 -18.10 2.97 2.17
C ILE A 186 -19.59 3.15 2.50
N THR A 187 -20.31 4.04 1.81
CA THR A 187 -21.75 4.26 2.06
C THR A 187 -22.62 3.04 1.72
N VAL A 188 -22.21 2.19 0.78
CA VAL A 188 -22.93 0.94 0.47
C VAL A 188 -22.64 -0.15 1.49
N LEU A 189 -21.48 -0.10 2.15
CA LEU A 189 -21.03 -1.10 3.11
C LEU A 189 -21.68 -0.93 4.51
N PHE A 190 -22.02 0.31 4.89
CA PHE A 190 -22.65 0.68 6.16
C PHE A 190 -24.15 0.95 6.01
#